data_AF-A0A2E8DB62-F1
#
_entry.id   AF-A0A2E8DB62-F1
#
_cell.length_a   1.000
_cell.length_b   1.000
_cell.length_c   1.000
_cell.angle_alpha   90.00
_cell.angle_beta   90.00
_cell.angle_gamma   90.00
#
_symmetry.space_group_name_H-M   'P 1'
#
loop_
_entity.id
_entity.type
_entity.pdbx_description
1 polymer ?
#
loop_
_entity_poly.entity_id
_entity_poly.type
_entity_poly.pdbx_seq_one_letter_code
_entity_poly.pdbx_strand_id
1 'polypeptide(L)'
;MNVEKFLSDKQVAYDAIPHRNTYDAQRLAQVLHTPGREVAKTVLLRADGGYTYIVAVLPATKTIDFDKVSAAYGGSKIELATEIEIKQHCPDCEMGALPPFGTQYAMKTLVEQSLTQDDEIVFEGNSHHEAIRMRYEDFRRIEEPLVAQFAVQPA
;
A
#
# COMPACT_ATOMS: atom_id res chain seq x y z
N MET A 1 -6.44 -4.57 13.64
CA MET A 1 -7.79 -4.73 13.10
C MET A 1 -7.64 -5.16 11.66
N ASN A 2 -8.12 -6.34 11.28
CA ASN A 2 -7.97 -6.83 9.89
C ASN A 2 -8.68 -5.87 8.90
N VAL A 3 -8.08 -5.67 7.73
CA VAL A 3 -8.54 -4.86 6.60
C VAL A 3 -9.96 -5.21 6.15
N GLU A 4 -10.35 -6.47 6.17
CA GLU A 4 -11.72 -6.88 5.83
C GLU A 4 -12.75 -6.27 6.78
N LYS A 5 -12.43 -6.27 8.08
CA LYS A 5 -13.26 -5.62 9.09
C LYS A 5 -13.29 -4.11 8.88
N PHE A 6 -12.15 -3.49 8.58
CA PHE A 6 -12.10 -2.06 8.26
C PHE A 6 -12.99 -1.70 7.06
N LEU A 7 -12.90 -2.46 5.97
CA LEU A 7 -13.71 -2.24 4.77
C LEU A 7 -15.20 -2.46 5.02
N SER A 8 -15.52 -3.49 5.81
CA SER A 8 -16.89 -3.76 6.26
C SER A 8 -17.45 -2.62 7.12
N ASP A 9 -16.68 -2.11 8.08
CA ASP A 9 -17.07 -0.99 8.94
C ASP A 9 -17.25 0.31 8.13
N LYS A 10 -16.52 0.47 7.02
CA LYS A 10 -16.68 1.57 6.05
C LYS A 10 -17.79 1.35 5.01
N GLN A 11 -18.45 0.19 5.03
CA GLN A 11 -19.51 -0.20 4.11
C GLN A 11 -19.10 -0.11 2.62
N VAL A 12 -17.91 -0.60 2.32
CA VAL A 12 -17.34 -0.62 0.96
C VAL A 12 -17.36 -2.05 0.42
N ALA A 13 -17.72 -2.19 -0.85
CA ALA A 13 -17.67 -3.48 -1.53
C ALA A 13 -16.23 -3.86 -1.86
N TYR A 14 -15.89 -5.11 -1.62
CA TYR A 14 -14.59 -5.69 -1.95
C TYR A 14 -14.74 -7.19 -2.22
N ASP A 15 -13.82 -7.76 -2.98
CA ASP A 15 -13.66 -9.19 -3.17
C ASP A 15 -12.41 -9.66 -2.40
N ALA A 16 -12.60 -10.62 -1.50
CA ALA A 16 -11.49 -11.34 -0.87
C ALA A 16 -11.10 -12.53 -1.75
N ILE A 17 -9.84 -12.56 -2.17
CA ILE A 17 -9.29 -13.58 -3.08
C ILE A 17 -8.25 -14.40 -2.30
N PRO A 18 -8.59 -15.63 -1.87
CA PRO A 18 -7.62 -16.49 -1.23
C PRO A 18 -6.59 -16.98 -2.24
N HIS A 19 -5.32 -17.04 -1.83
CA HIS A 19 -4.24 -17.56 -2.66
C HIS A 19 -3.20 -18.33 -1.84
N ARG A 20 -2.30 -19.05 -2.53
CA ARG A 20 -1.14 -19.67 -1.86
C ARG A 20 -0.15 -18.59 -1.45
N ASN A 21 0.61 -18.82 -0.38
CA ASN A 21 1.62 -17.86 0.08
C ASN A 21 2.48 -17.32 -1.05
N THR A 22 2.39 -16.02 -1.26
CA THR A 22 3.28 -15.23 -2.10
C THR A 22 4.00 -14.25 -1.20
N TYR A 23 5.33 -14.22 -1.23
CA TYR A 23 6.13 -13.29 -0.42
C TYR A 23 6.48 -12.01 -1.19
N ASP A 24 5.94 -11.86 -2.39
CA ASP A 24 6.24 -10.76 -3.30
C ASP A 24 5.02 -10.40 -4.16
N ALA A 25 4.75 -9.10 -4.26
CA ALA A 25 3.57 -8.58 -4.96
C ALA A 25 3.57 -8.88 -6.48
N GLN A 26 4.74 -9.08 -7.09
CA GLN A 26 4.82 -9.47 -8.50
C GLN A 26 4.34 -10.91 -8.71
N ARG A 27 4.65 -11.80 -7.78
CA ARG A 27 4.16 -13.17 -7.77
C ARG A 27 2.69 -13.23 -7.40
N LEU A 28 2.21 -12.34 -6.54
CA LEU A 28 0.78 -12.19 -6.32
C LEU A 28 0.06 -11.89 -7.65
N ALA A 29 0.55 -10.92 -8.42
CA ALA A 29 0.00 -10.60 -9.74
C ALA A 29 -0.07 -11.83 -10.67
N GLN A 30 0.99 -12.66 -10.67
CA GLN A 30 1.02 -13.91 -11.44
C GLN A 30 -0.02 -14.92 -10.95
N VAL A 31 -0.13 -15.12 -9.64
CA VAL A 31 -1.06 -16.08 -9.02
C VAL A 31 -2.51 -15.66 -9.24
N LEU A 32 -2.79 -14.36 -9.19
CA LEU A 32 -4.14 -13.81 -9.39
C LEU A 32 -4.49 -13.58 -10.86
N HIS A 33 -3.61 -13.93 -11.80
CA HIS A 33 -3.75 -13.61 -13.23
C HIS A 33 -4.13 -12.15 -13.49
N THR A 34 -3.61 -11.25 -12.65
CA THR A 34 -3.89 -9.81 -12.68
C THR A 34 -2.64 -9.09 -13.20
N PRO A 35 -2.77 -8.10 -14.09
CA PRO A 35 -1.64 -7.27 -14.51
C PRO A 35 -0.91 -6.69 -13.29
N GLY A 36 0.42 -6.84 -13.22
CA GLY A 36 1.20 -6.36 -12.06
C GLY A 36 1.15 -4.84 -11.83
N ARG A 37 0.66 -4.06 -12.80
CA ARG A 37 0.40 -2.63 -12.64
C ARG A 37 -0.82 -2.34 -11.75
N GLU A 38 -1.81 -3.24 -11.74
CA GLU A 38 -3.06 -3.16 -10.97
C GLU A 38 -2.89 -3.74 -9.55
N VAL A 39 -1.82 -4.53 -9.34
CA VAL A 39 -1.42 -5.00 -8.01
C VAL A 39 -0.60 -3.92 -7.33
N ALA A 40 -1.14 -3.32 -6.28
CA ALA A 40 -0.44 -2.41 -5.41
C ALA A 40 0.36 -3.16 -4.34
N LYS A 41 1.55 -2.66 -4.06
CA LYS A 41 2.31 -2.97 -2.85
C LYS A 41 2.38 -1.74 -1.96
N THR A 42 2.63 -1.98 -0.69
CA THR A 42 2.69 -0.94 0.33
C THR A 42 4.05 -0.93 0.99
N VAL A 43 4.59 0.25 1.21
CA VAL A 43 5.87 0.45 1.91
C VAL A 43 5.68 1.48 3.00
N LEU A 44 6.07 1.13 4.22
CA LEU A 44 6.11 2.07 5.33
C LEU A 44 7.38 2.92 5.24
N LEU A 45 7.19 4.23 5.15
CA LEU A 45 8.26 5.21 5.14
C LEU A 45 8.26 5.97 6.46
N ARG A 46 9.44 6.37 6.90
CA ARG A 46 9.60 7.32 8.01
C ARG A 46 10.12 8.64 7.46
N ALA A 47 9.56 9.73 7.97
CA ALA A 47 9.94 11.08 7.59
C ALA A 47 10.56 11.82 8.78
N ASP A 48 11.51 12.70 8.47
CA ASP A 48 12.17 13.62 9.39
C ASP A 48 12.80 12.92 10.60
N GLY A 49 13.46 11.78 10.37
CA GLY A 49 14.13 11.02 11.43
C GLY A 49 13.20 10.21 12.33
N GLY A 50 11.96 9.94 11.87
CA GLY A 50 11.01 9.07 12.57
C GLY A 50 9.94 9.81 13.37
N TYR A 51 9.82 11.14 13.23
CA TYR A 51 8.72 11.88 13.86
C TYR A 51 7.36 11.59 13.21
N THR A 52 7.36 11.21 11.93
CA THR A 52 6.15 10.88 11.19
C THR A 52 6.37 9.65 10.31
N TYR A 53 5.29 8.93 10.04
CA TYR A 53 5.27 7.74 9.18
C TYR A 53 4.25 7.92 8.07
N ILE A 54 4.56 7.37 6.90
CA ILE A 54 3.78 7.49 5.68
C ILE A 54 3.63 6.11 5.07
N VAL A 55 2.41 5.74 4.70
CA VAL A 55 2.11 4.54 3.94
C VAL A 55 2.20 4.88 2.45
N ALA A 56 3.26 4.43 1.78
CA ALA A 56 3.44 4.65 0.35
C ALA A 56 2.90 3.46 -0.46
N VAL A 57 1.97 3.74 -1.36
CA VAL A 57 1.23 2.74 -2.17
C VAL A 57 1.60 2.93 -3.63
N LEU A 58 2.14 1.88 -4.25
CA LEU A 58 2.64 1.92 -5.62
C LEU A 58 2.42 0.59 -6.34
N PRO A 59 2.41 0.55 -7.68
CA PRO A 59 2.33 -0.69 -8.42
C PRO A 59 3.46 -1.66 -8.05
N ALA A 60 3.18 -2.95 -8.03
CA ALA A 60 4.14 -4.02 -7.76
C ALA A 60 5.33 -3.99 -8.73
N THR A 61 5.09 -3.49 -9.95
CA THR A 61 6.10 -3.33 -11.00
C THR A 61 7.04 -2.16 -10.80
N LYS A 62 6.83 -1.25 -9.83
CA LYS A 62 7.65 -0.06 -9.62
C LYS A 62 8.42 -0.09 -8.29
N THR A 63 9.42 0.78 -8.14
CA THR A 63 10.18 1.01 -6.89
C THR A 63 10.11 2.49 -6.49
N ILE A 64 10.26 2.75 -5.18
CA ILE A 64 10.19 4.11 -4.63
C ILE A 64 11.39 4.93 -5.07
N ASP A 65 11.13 6.16 -5.51
CA ASP A 65 12.08 7.23 -5.71
C ASP A 65 11.98 8.19 -4.52
N PHE A 66 12.93 8.08 -3.58
CA PHE A 66 12.88 8.81 -2.32
C PHE A 66 12.93 10.33 -2.49
N ASP A 67 13.61 10.83 -3.52
CA ASP A 67 13.70 12.26 -3.82
C ASP A 67 12.32 12.79 -4.25
N LYS A 68 11.59 12.01 -5.06
CA LYS A 68 10.21 12.37 -5.45
C LYS A 68 9.23 12.25 -4.28
N VAL A 69 9.37 11.26 -3.40
CA VAL A 69 8.57 11.22 -2.17
C VAL A 69 8.85 12.45 -1.31
N SER A 70 10.12 12.80 -1.12
CA SER A 70 10.53 13.99 -0.36
C SER A 70 9.89 15.25 -0.95
N ALA A 71 9.98 15.46 -2.26
CA ALA A 71 9.36 16.59 -2.95
C ALA A 71 7.83 16.61 -2.79
N ALA A 72 7.16 15.47 -2.93
CA ALA A 72 5.72 15.34 -2.72
C ALA A 72 5.30 15.58 -1.26
N TYR A 73 6.21 15.35 -0.31
CA TYR A 73 6.00 15.50 1.12
C TYR A 73 6.74 16.71 1.69
N GLY A 74 6.80 17.82 0.94
CA GLY A 74 7.26 19.11 1.45
C GLY A 74 8.75 19.22 1.75
N GLY A 75 9.58 18.35 1.16
CA GLY A 75 11.03 18.33 1.36
C GLY A 75 11.49 17.58 2.61
N SER A 76 10.61 16.82 3.27
CA SER A 76 10.98 15.99 4.42
C SER A 76 12.05 14.96 4.05
N LYS A 77 12.89 14.60 5.02
CA LYS A 77 13.88 13.53 4.83
C LYS A 77 13.16 12.17 4.92
N ILE A 78 13.13 11.44 3.81
CA ILE A 78 12.41 10.16 3.70
C ILE A 78 13.37 8.99 3.80
N GLU A 79 13.03 8.00 4.62
CA GLU A 79 13.76 6.74 4.76
C GLU A 79 12.76 5.57 4.83
N LEU A 80 13.22 4.35 4.55
CA LEU A 80 12.41 3.16 4.85
C LEU A 80 12.25 3.02 6.37
N ALA A 81 11.05 2.63 6.81
CA ALA A 81 10.87 2.15 8.17
C ALA A 81 11.60 0.81 8.35
N THR A 82 12.16 0.62 9.52
CA THR A 82 12.77 -0.65 9.93
C THR A 82 11.68 -1.69 10.23
N GLU A 83 12.03 -2.98 10.20
CA GLU A 83 11.10 -4.05 10.58
C GLU A 83 10.53 -3.90 12.00
N ILE A 84 11.33 -3.33 12.92
CA ILE A 84 10.90 -3.06 14.29
C ILE A 84 9.81 -1.99 14.30
N GLU A 85 10.00 -0.89 13.57
CA GLU A 85 9.01 0.18 13.45
C GLU A 85 7.73 -0.33 12.78
N ILE A 86 7.85 -1.13 11.72
CA ILE A 86 6.68 -1.75 11.06
C ILE A 86 5.88 -2.59 12.06
N LYS A 87 6.53 -3.44 12.87
CA LYS A 87 5.84 -4.25 13.89
C LYS A 87 5.21 -3.42 15.00
N GLN A 88 5.81 -2.28 15.36
CA GLN A 88 5.28 -1.39 16.39
C GLN A 88 4.01 -0.66 15.90
N HIS A 89 4.02 -0.21 14.66
CA HIS A 89 2.96 0.59 14.08
C HIS A 89 1.84 -0.23 13.45
N CYS A 90 2.18 -1.39 12.87
CA CYS A 90 1.27 -2.29 12.17
C CYS A 90 1.35 -3.71 12.78
N PRO A 91 1.05 -3.89 14.07
CA PRO A 91 1.26 -5.16 14.79
C PRO A 91 0.37 -6.31 14.31
N ASP A 92 -0.66 -6.00 13.53
CA ASP A 92 -1.63 -6.94 12.96
C ASP A 92 -1.30 -7.36 11.52
N CYS A 93 -0.20 -6.87 10.94
CA CYS A 93 0.25 -7.22 9.61
C CYS A 93 1.41 -8.22 9.65
N GLU A 94 1.37 -9.24 8.79
CA GLU A 94 2.56 -10.00 8.45
C GLU A 94 3.57 -9.09 7.74
N MET A 95 4.87 -9.38 7.92
CA MET A 95 5.93 -8.58 7.28
C MET A 95 5.77 -8.65 5.76
N GLY A 96 5.61 -7.50 5.12
CA GLY A 96 5.39 -7.39 3.68
C GLY A 96 3.92 -7.36 3.26
N ALA A 97 2.99 -7.79 4.13
CA ALA A 97 1.55 -7.79 3.88
C ALA A 97 0.88 -6.62 4.62
N LEU A 98 1.30 -5.40 4.27
CA LEU A 98 0.71 -4.17 4.81
C LEU A 98 -0.39 -3.68 3.84
N PRO A 99 -1.66 -3.62 4.27
CA PRO A 99 -2.72 -3.03 3.45
C PRO A 99 -2.46 -1.54 3.15
N PRO A 100 -2.98 -1.00 2.03
CA PRO A 100 -2.73 0.38 1.58
C PRO A 100 -3.52 1.44 2.38
N PHE A 101 -3.79 1.21 3.66
CA PHE A 101 -4.64 2.06 4.50
C PHE A 101 -3.88 2.64 5.69
N GLY A 102 -3.11 3.70 5.46
CA GLY A 102 -2.44 4.45 6.52
C GLY A 102 -3.39 5.04 7.56
N THR A 103 -4.62 5.39 7.18
CA THR A 103 -5.62 5.92 8.13
C THR A 103 -5.96 4.94 9.26
N GLN A 104 -5.84 3.62 9.03
CA GLN A 104 -6.01 2.60 10.07
C GLN A 104 -4.97 2.73 11.20
N TYR A 105 -3.82 3.29 10.87
CA TYR A 105 -2.66 3.44 11.76
C TYR A 105 -2.37 4.91 12.10
N ALA A 106 -3.33 5.81 11.87
CA ALA A 106 -3.17 7.26 12.06
C ALA A 106 -2.00 7.87 11.26
N MET A 107 -1.70 7.29 10.10
CA MET A 107 -0.68 7.76 9.16
C MET A 107 -1.32 8.35 7.91
N LYS A 108 -0.54 9.17 7.19
CA LYS A 108 -0.93 9.60 5.85
C LYS A 108 -0.62 8.50 4.85
N THR A 109 -1.45 8.43 3.82
CA THR A 109 -1.22 7.56 2.67
C THR A 109 -0.83 8.37 1.46
N LEU A 110 0.24 7.94 0.79
CA LEU A 110 0.76 8.51 -0.45
C LEU A 110 0.58 7.48 -1.55
N VAL A 111 -0.22 7.78 -2.57
CA VAL A 111 -0.55 6.86 -3.67
C VAL A 111 0.11 7.31 -4.96
N GLU A 112 0.73 6.36 -5.64
CA GLU A 112 1.40 6.62 -6.90
C GLU A 112 0.38 6.89 -8.00
N GLN A 113 0.59 7.97 -8.76
CA GLN A 113 -0.42 8.48 -9.69
C GLN A 113 -0.89 7.45 -10.72
N SER A 114 -0.06 6.50 -11.17
CA SER A 114 -0.51 5.52 -12.16
C SER A 114 -1.61 4.59 -11.67
N LEU A 115 -1.68 4.30 -10.36
CA LEU A 115 -2.79 3.52 -9.77
C LEU A 115 -4.13 4.24 -9.89
N THR A 116 -4.13 5.57 -10.04
CA THR A 116 -5.37 6.36 -10.17
C THR A 116 -6.07 6.18 -11.52
N GLN A 117 -5.37 5.55 -12.47
CA GLN A 117 -5.87 5.33 -13.84
C GLN A 117 -6.56 3.98 -14.00
N ASP A 118 -6.43 3.10 -13.00
CA ASP A 118 -7.04 1.78 -13.00
C ASP A 118 -8.43 1.84 -12.33
N ASP A 119 -9.40 1.10 -12.86
CA ASP A 119 -10.75 1.02 -12.27
C ASP A 119 -10.75 0.29 -10.92
N GLU A 120 -9.84 -0.67 -10.77
CA GLU A 120 -9.67 -1.52 -9.61
C GLU A 120 -8.25 -1.43 -9.06
N ILE A 121 -8.14 -1.66 -7.75
CA ILE A 121 -6.86 -1.85 -7.06
C ILE A 121 -6.88 -3.22 -6.39
N VAL A 122 -5.80 -3.97 -6.56
CA VAL A 122 -5.57 -5.27 -5.92
C VAL A 122 -4.39 -5.15 -4.97
N PHE A 123 -4.49 -5.61 -3.74
CA PHE A 123 -3.40 -5.54 -2.76
C PHE A 123 -3.43 -6.72 -1.81
N GLU A 124 -2.30 -7.02 -1.17
CA GLU A 124 -2.24 -8.02 -0.09
C GLU A 124 -3.06 -7.54 1.11
N GLY A 125 -3.79 -8.45 1.74
CA GLY A 125 -4.49 -8.17 3.00
C GLY A 125 -3.52 -8.00 4.16
N ASN A 126 -3.89 -8.47 5.35
CA ASN A 126 -2.98 -8.43 6.50
C ASN A 126 -2.00 -9.62 6.53
N SER A 127 -2.13 -10.54 5.57
CA SER A 127 -1.38 -11.79 5.51
C SER A 127 -1.04 -12.18 4.06
N HIS A 128 -0.07 -13.09 3.91
CA HIS A 128 0.41 -13.55 2.59
C HIS A 128 -0.51 -14.56 1.88
N HIS A 129 -1.70 -14.84 2.40
CA HIS A 129 -2.62 -15.85 1.86
C HIS A 129 -3.95 -15.26 1.36
N GLU A 130 -4.12 -13.96 1.45
CA GLU A 130 -5.32 -13.25 1.01
C GLU A 130 -4.94 -11.96 0.28
N ALA A 131 -5.64 -11.73 -0.82
CA ALA A 131 -5.61 -10.45 -1.50
C ALA A 131 -7.01 -9.85 -1.50
N ILE A 132 -7.07 -8.52 -1.50
CA ILE A 132 -8.31 -7.78 -1.64
C ILE A 132 -8.31 -7.11 -3.00
N ARG A 133 -9.42 -7.23 -3.72
CA ARG A 133 -9.73 -6.45 -4.92
C ARG A 133 -10.91 -5.52 -4.61
N MET A 134 -10.79 -4.27 -4.98
CA MET A 134 -11.86 -3.29 -4.84
C MET A 134 -11.75 -2.19 -5.89
N ARG A 135 -12.81 -1.40 -6.08
CA ARG A 135 -12.75 -0.22 -6.95
C ARG A 135 -11.78 0.81 -6.40
N TYR A 136 -10.91 1.36 -7.26
CA TYR A 136 -9.98 2.40 -6.86
C TYR A 136 -10.70 3.63 -6.31
N GLU A 137 -11.86 3.99 -6.87
CA GLU A 137 -12.66 5.12 -6.39
C GLU A 137 -13.15 4.94 -4.95
N ASP A 138 -13.52 3.72 -4.56
CA ASP A 138 -13.93 3.42 -3.20
C ASP A 138 -12.75 3.50 -2.23
N PHE A 139 -11.58 2.99 -2.65
CA PHE A 139 -10.32 3.13 -1.92
C PHE A 139 -9.98 4.62 -1.70
N ARG A 140 -9.99 5.42 -2.77
CA ARG A 140 -9.73 6.87 -2.73
C ARG A 140 -10.67 7.59 -1.78
N ARG A 141 -11.96 7.21 -1.76
CA ARG A 141 -12.99 7.84 -0.94
C ARG A 141 -12.81 7.58 0.56
N ILE A 142 -12.37 6.37 0.96
CA ILE A 142 -12.25 6.04 2.38
C ILE A 142 -10.87 6.37 2.97
N GLU A 143 -9.84 6.39 2.13
CA GLU A 143 -8.46 6.63 2.55
C GLU A 143 -8.02 8.08 2.37
N GLU A 144 -8.64 8.81 1.44
CA GLU A 144 -8.31 10.21 1.10
C GLU A 144 -6.78 10.44 0.90
N PRO A 145 -6.12 9.65 0.02
CA PRO A 145 -4.67 9.65 -0.09
C PRO A 145 -4.14 10.93 -0.77
N LEU A 146 -2.91 11.32 -0.43
CA LEU A 146 -2.13 12.24 -1.25
C LEU A 146 -1.69 11.51 -2.52
N VAL A 147 -1.94 12.10 -3.69
CA VAL A 147 -1.55 11.50 -4.99
C VAL A 147 -0.32 12.20 -5.53
N ALA A 148 0.72 11.43 -5.89
CA ALA A 148 1.94 11.97 -6.49
C ALA A 148 2.64 10.96 -7.42
N GLN A 149 3.52 11.45 -8.29
CA GLN A 149 4.45 10.59 -9.04
C GLN A 149 5.74 10.42 -8.24
N PHE A 150 5.92 9.27 -7.62
CA PHE A 150 7.10 9.01 -6.77
C PHE A 150 7.73 7.64 -6.99
N ALA A 151 7.35 6.90 -8.03
CA ALA A 151 7.92 5.60 -8.31
C ALA A 151 8.48 5.50 -9.72
N VAL A 152 9.50 4.66 -9.89
CA VAL A 152 10.20 4.41 -11.14
C VAL A 152 10.19 2.92 -11.47
N GLN A 153 10.51 2.55 -12.71
CA GLN A 153 10.73 1.14 -13.03
C GLN A 153 12.00 0.65 -12.32
N PRO A 154 12.03 -0.60 -11.83
CA PRO A 154 13.25 -1.24 -11.37
C PRO A 154 14.31 -1.21 -12.48
N ALA A 155 15.56 -0.95 -12.11
CA ALA A 155 16.70 -0.99 -13.03
C ALA A 155 17.01 -2.41 -13.52
#